data_AF-A0A965HSF4-F1
#
_entry.id   AF-A0A965HSF4-F1
#
_cell.length_a   1.000
_cell.length_b   1.000
_cell.length_c   1.000
_cell.angle_alpha   90.00
_cell.angle_beta   90.00
_cell.angle_gamma   90.00
#
_symmetry.space_group_name_H-M   'P 1'
#
loop_
_entity.id
_entity.type
_entity.pdbx_description
1 polymer ?
#
loop_
_entity_poly.entity_id
_entity_poly.type
_entity_poly.pdbx_seq_one_letter_code
_entity_poly.pdbx_strand_id
1 'polypeptide(L)'
;MRSPEALAGALPKAELHVHLEGTLEPEMVFFFAKKHGVRMRFPTATALRQAYRFQDLQSFLDLYYEGAGVLRDREDFHQLTLAYVDRVAREGVWHVEPFFDPEIPVDIYELGLI
;
A
#
# COMPACT_ATOMS: atom_id res chain seq x y z
N MET A 1 31.46 14.26 11.41
CA MET A 1 30.47 14.77 10.44
C MET A 1 29.31 13.78 10.39
N ARG A 2 28.04 14.20 10.41
CA ARG A 2 26.90 13.27 10.26
C ARG A 2 26.85 12.77 8.81
N SER A 3 26.44 11.52 8.58
CA SER A 3 26.23 11.00 7.22
C SER A 3 24.99 11.66 6.58
N PRO A 4 24.85 11.64 5.25
CA PRO A 4 23.66 12.12 4.56
C PRO A 4 22.36 11.48 5.07
N GLU A 5 22.38 10.18 5.40
CA GLU A 5 21.23 9.44 5.91
C GLU A 5 20.85 9.90 7.31
N ALA A 6 21.84 10.14 8.18
CA ALA A 6 21.62 10.65 9.52
C ALA A 6 21.11 12.11 9.50
N LEU A 7 21.51 12.90 8.50
CA LEU A 7 20.97 14.25 8.29
C LEU A 7 19.53 14.17 7.78
N ALA A 8 19.28 13.35 6.75
CA ALA A 8 17.96 13.15 6.18
C ALA A 8 16.99 12.68 7.26
N GLY A 9 17.29 11.62 8.01
CA GLY A 9 16.42 11.08 9.07
C GLY A 9 16.07 12.06 10.20
N ALA A 10 16.89 13.09 10.43
CA ALA A 10 16.66 14.08 11.49
C ALA A 10 15.80 15.28 11.05
N LEU A 11 15.59 15.48 9.75
CA LEU A 11 14.80 16.60 9.24
C LEU A 11 13.29 16.36 9.45
N PRO A 12 12.52 17.37 9.92
CA PRO A 12 11.06 17.29 9.84
C PRO A 12 10.62 17.29 8.37
N LYS A 13 9.61 16.47 8.03
CA LYS A 13 9.16 16.26 6.65
C LYS A 13 7.66 16.47 6.51
N ALA A 14 7.25 16.81 5.30
CA ALA A 14 5.88 16.66 4.84
C ALA A 14 5.86 15.67 3.67
N GLU A 15 4.94 14.70 3.68
CA GLU A 15 4.70 13.79 2.57
C GLU A 15 3.43 14.21 1.83
N LEU A 16 3.61 14.79 0.65
CA LEU A 16 2.53 15.43 -0.13
C LEU A 16 2.12 14.63 -1.36
N HIS A 17 2.74 13.47 -1.56
CA HIS A 17 2.43 12.56 -2.65
C HIS A 17 2.65 11.13 -2.19
N VAL A 18 1.56 10.47 -1.84
CA VAL A 18 1.54 9.05 -1.50
C VAL A 18 0.14 8.53 -1.74
N HIS A 19 0.01 7.35 -2.33
CA HIS A 19 -1.27 6.65 -2.45
C HIS A 19 -1.43 5.73 -1.24
N LEU A 20 -2.52 5.84 -0.48
CA LEU A 20 -2.72 5.00 0.72
C LEU A 20 -2.68 3.51 0.38
N GLU A 21 -3.29 3.10 -0.71
CA GLU A 21 -3.30 1.73 -1.22
C GLU A 21 -1.89 1.27 -1.62
N GLY A 22 -1.02 2.21 -2.01
CA GLY A 22 0.39 1.96 -2.27
C GLY A 22 1.21 1.67 -1.01
N THR A 23 0.62 1.83 0.18
CA THR A 23 1.24 1.52 1.47
C THR A 23 0.88 0.12 2.00
N LEU A 24 0.10 -0.66 1.23
CA LEU A 24 -0.20 -2.06 1.52
C LEU A 24 1.07 -2.93 1.44
N GLU A 25 1.59 -3.30 2.60
CA GLU A 25 2.67 -4.29 2.67
C GLU A 25 2.16 -5.71 2.32
N PRO A 26 2.98 -6.57 1.69
CA PRO A 26 2.60 -7.93 1.33
C PRO A 26 1.98 -8.75 2.47
N GLU A 27 2.46 -8.61 3.71
CA GLU A 27 1.91 -9.32 4.86
C GLU A 27 0.48 -8.87 5.17
N MET A 28 0.19 -7.57 5.02
CA MET A 28 -1.13 -7.00 5.21
C MET A 28 -2.08 -7.41 4.08
N VAL A 29 -1.60 -7.46 2.84
CA VAL A 29 -2.36 -8.01 1.70
C VAL A 29 -2.85 -9.43 2.00
N PHE A 30 -1.97 -10.32 2.47
CA PHE A 30 -2.35 -11.69 2.80
C PHE A 30 -3.23 -11.81 4.04
N PHE A 31 -3.06 -10.92 5.02
CA PHE A 31 -3.95 -10.83 6.19
C PHE A 31 -5.39 -10.53 5.75
N PHE A 32 -5.59 -9.49 4.93
CA PHE A 32 -6.92 -9.12 4.42
C PHE A 32 -7.47 -10.13 3.41
N ALA A 33 -6.62 -10.69 2.55
CA ALA A 33 -7.03 -11.74 1.62
C ALA A 33 -7.59 -12.95 2.38
N LYS A 34 -6.95 -13.35 3.48
CA LYS A 34 -7.46 -14.41 4.36
C LYS A 34 -8.76 -14.00 5.06
N LYS A 35 -8.85 -12.77 5.58
CA LYS A 35 -10.05 -12.23 6.23
C LYS A 35 -11.28 -12.33 5.31
N HIS A 36 -11.12 -11.99 4.04
CA HIS A 36 -12.19 -11.88 3.05
C HIS A 36 -12.32 -13.07 2.10
N GLY A 37 -11.48 -14.10 2.24
CA GLY A 37 -11.50 -15.26 1.34
C GLY A 37 -11.07 -14.96 -0.09
N VAL A 38 -10.30 -13.90 -0.32
CA VAL A 38 -9.77 -13.52 -1.64
C VAL A 38 -8.62 -14.46 -2.01
N ARG A 39 -8.70 -15.08 -3.20
CA ARG A 39 -7.62 -15.92 -3.73
C ARG A 39 -6.58 -15.04 -4.40
N MET A 40 -5.37 -15.02 -3.85
CA MET A 40 -4.23 -14.32 -4.44
C MET A 40 -3.59 -15.15 -5.57
N ARG A 41 -3.05 -14.47 -6.59
CA ARG A 41 -2.22 -15.09 -7.63
C ARG A 41 -0.93 -15.67 -7.06
N PHE A 42 -0.36 -14.99 -6.06
CA PHE A 42 0.84 -15.41 -5.38
C PHE A 42 0.52 -16.28 -4.16
N PRO A 43 1.32 -17.32 -3.86
CA PRO A 43 1.04 -18.23 -2.75
C PRO A 43 1.42 -17.67 -1.38
N THR A 44 2.32 -16.68 -1.32
CA THR A 44 2.85 -16.11 -0.06
C THR A 44 3.21 -14.64 -0.19
N ALA A 45 3.31 -13.94 0.95
CA ALA A 45 3.82 -12.57 1.02
C ALA A 45 5.24 -12.44 0.43
N THR A 46 6.11 -13.44 0.66
CA THR A 46 7.45 -13.48 0.07
C THR A 46 7.41 -13.54 -1.46
N ALA A 47 6.52 -14.37 -2.02
CA ALA A 47 6.35 -14.48 -3.48
C ALA A 47 5.79 -13.18 -4.08
N LEU A 48 4.83 -12.54 -3.40
CA LEU A 48 4.32 -11.23 -3.79
C LEU A 48 5.42 -10.16 -3.78
N ARG A 49 6.25 -10.13 -2.73
CA ARG A 49 7.38 -9.19 -2.62
C ARG A 49 8.41 -9.40 -3.73
N GLN A 50 8.65 -10.64 -4.14
CA GLN A 50 9.53 -10.95 -5.29
C GLN A 50 8.96 -10.46 -6.63
N ALA A 51 7.64 -10.30 -6.72
CA ALA A 51 6.95 -9.78 -7.90
C ALA A 51 7.01 -8.24 -8.02
N TYR A 52 7.55 -7.52 -7.02
CA TYR A 52 7.77 -6.07 -7.08
C TYR A 52 8.96 -5.72 -8.00
N ARG A 53 8.85 -6.08 -9.27
CA ARG A 53 9.81 -5.87 -10.35
C ARG A 53 9.06 -5.37 -11.58
N PHE A 54 8.94 -4.05 -11.67
CA PHE A 54 8.11 -3.38 -12.67
C PHE A 54 8.93 -3.00 -13.90
N GLN A 55 8.34 -3.15 -15.08
CA GLN A 55 8.95 -2.73 -16.35
C GLN A 55 8.48 -1.33 -16.76
N ASP A 56 7.28 -0.97 -16.35
CA ASP A 56 6.59 0.29 -16.63
C ASP A 56 5.50 0.55 -15.59
N LEU A 57 4.79 1.66 -15.74
CA LEU A 57 3.67 2.04 -14.88
C LEU A 57 2.55 1.00 -14.90
N GLN A 58 2.22 0.43 -16.06
CA GLN A 58 1.11 -0.52 -16.17
C GLN A 58 1.39 -1.80 -15.39
N SER A 59 2.60 -2.36 -15.50
CA SER A 59 3.00 -3.55 -14.74
C SER A 59 3.01 -3.32 -13.22
N PHE A 60 3.21 -2.07 -12.77
CA PHE A 60 3.01 -1.68 -11.38
C PHE A 60 1.52 -1.63 -11.03
N LEU A 61 0.71 -0.93 -11.84
CA LEU A 61 -0.72 -0.75 -11.62
C LEU A 61 -1.48 -2.08 -11.58
N ASP A 62 -1.11 -3.05 -12.42
CA ASP A 62 -1.71 -4.38 -12.42
C ASP A 62 -1.59 -5.06 -11.04
N LEU A 63 -0.43 -4.93 -10.39
CA LEU A 63 -0.19 -5.51 -9.07
C LEU A 63 -0.75 -4.64 -7.94
N TYR A 64 -0.70 -3.32 -8.10
CA TYR A 64 -1.30 -2.36 -7.18
C TYR A 64 -2.81 -2.60 -7.03
N TYR A 65 -3.55 -2.72 -8.15
CA TYR A 65 -4.98 -2.98 -8.11
C TYR A 65 -5.33 -4.39 -7.63
N GLU A 66 -4.53 -5.43 -7.98
CA GLU A 66 -4.69 -6.77 -7.39
C GLU A 66 -4.54 -6.72 -5.86
N GLY A 67 -3.51 -6.02 -5.38
CA GLY A 67 -3.25 -5.85 -3.95
C GLY A 67 -4.35 -5.07 -3.24
N ALA A 68 -4.81 -3.96 -3.82
CA ALA A 68 -5.83 -3.11 -3.24
C ALA A 68 -7.23 -3.77 -3.22
N GLY A 69 -7.47 -4.74 -4.12
CA GLY A 69 -8.70 -5.54 -4.15
C GLY A 69 -8.97 -6.41 -2.92
N VAL A 70 -8.07 -6.45 -1.94
CA VAL A 70 -8.29 -7.09 -0.63
C VAL A 70 -8.95 -6.16 0.40
N LEU A 71 -8.99 -4.85 0.16
CA LEU A 71 -9.63 -3.87 1.04
C LEU A 71 -11.14 -3.85 0.76
N ARG A 72 -11.97 -4.26 1.71
CA ARG A 72 -13.42 -4.47 1.49
C ARG A 72 -14.31 -3.75 2.46
N ASP A 73 -13.90 -3.65 3.72
CA ASP A 73 -14.70 -3.00 4.77
C ASP A 73 -13.95 -1.85 5.44
N ARG A 74 -14.69 -1.07 6.22
CA ARG A 74 -14.18 0.11 6.93
C ARG A 74 -12.94 -0.20 7.78
N GLU A 75 -12.88 -1.39 8.38
CA GLU A 75 -11.78 -1.76 9.26
C GLU A 75 -10.48 -1.97 8.49
N ASP A 76 -10.55 -2.48 7.26
CA ASP A 76 -9.36 -2.65 6.41
C ASP A 76 -8.69 -1.30 6.12
N PHE A 77 -9.48 -0.32 5.68
CA PHE A 77 -8.99 1.04 5.40
C PHE A 77 -8.46 1.74 6.65
N HIS A 78 -9.13 1.52 7.79
CA HIS A 78 -8.66 2.03 9.07
C HIS A 78 -7.29 1.45 9.44
N GLN A 79 -7.12 0.13 9.35
CA GLN A 79 -5.85 -0.52 9.66
C GLN A 79 -4.73 -0.14 8.69
N LEU A 80 -5.02 -0.04 7.40
CA LEU A 80 -4.07 0.45 6.40
C LEU A 80 -3.59 1.85 6.75
N THR A 81 -4.53 2.76 7.00
CA THR A 81 -4.22 4.16 7.31
C THR A 81 -3.42 4.26 8.60
N LEU A 82 -3.80 3.51 9.65
CA LEU A 82 -3.07 3.46 10.91
C LEU A 82 -1.63 2.97 10.74
N ALA A 83 -1.43 1.87 10.00
CA ALA A 83 -0.09 1.34 9.74
C ALA A 83 0.79 2.35 8.97
N TYR A 84 0.21 3.06 8.01
CA TYR A 84 0.89 4.14 7.28
C TYR A 84 1.31 5.28 8.22
N VAL A 85 0.37 5.85 8.99
CA VAL A 85 0.67 7.00 9.86
C VAL A 85 1.68 6.64 10.96
N ASP A 86 1.61 5.43 11.52
CA ASP A 86 2.56 4.92 12.50
C ASP A 86 3.97 4.81 11.92
N ARG A 87 4.10 4.37 10.65
CA ARG A 87 5.38 4.26 9.96
C ARG A 87 5.99 5.64 9.72
N VAL A 88 5.25 6.54 9.10
CA VAL A 88 5.80 7.86 8.71
C VAL A 88 6.08 8.76 9.92
N ALA A 89 5.33 8.62 11.02
CA ALA A 89 5.65 9.27 12.28
C ALA A 89 7.03 8.86 12.82
N ARG A 90 7.40 7.57 12.72
CA ARG A 90 8.73 7.06 13.11
C ARG A 90 9.85 7.54 12.19
N GLU A 91 9.51 7.89 10.95
CA GLU A 91 10.44 8.44 9.95
C GLU A 91 10.58 9.97 10.04
N GLY A 92 9.91 10.63 11.00
CA GLY A 92 10.00 12.07 11.22
C GLY A 92 9.14 12.90 10.27
N VAL A 93 8.11 12.29 9.66
CA VAL A 93 7.09 13.01 8.89
C VAL A 93 6.06 13.61 9.85
N TRP A 94 5.86 14.92 9.76
CA TRP A 94 4.99 15.69 10.65
C TRP A 94 3.64 16.03 10.01
N HIS A 95 3.59 16.01 8.68
CA HIS A 95 2.41 16.37 7.90
C HIS A 95 2.28 15.42 6.71
N VAL A 96 1.06 14.97 6.44
CA VAL A 96 0.76 14.07 5.32
C VAL A 96 -0.49 14.56 4.59
N GLU A 97 -0.45 14.54 3.26
CA GLU A 97 -1.59 14.80 2.37
C GLU A 97 -1.73 13.63 1.39
N PRO A 98 -2.21 12.46 1.85
CA PRO A 98 -2.24 11.27 1.03
C PRO A 98 -3.38 11.29 0.00
N PHE A 99 -3.17 10.62 -1.12
CA PHE A 99 -4.19 10.25 -2.10
C PHE A 99 -4.86 8.93 -1.71
N PHE A 100 -6.10 8.77 -2.18
CA PHE A 100 -6.90 7.57 -2.07
C PHE A 100 -7.75 7.46 -3.34
N ASP A 101 -7.88 6.26 -3.89
CA ASP A 101 -8.59 5.99 -5.14
C ASP A 101 -9.98 5.42 -4.81
N PRO A 102 -11.05 6.25 -4.78
CA PRO A 102 -12.37 5.85 -4.28
C PRO A 102 -13.08 4.79 -5.12
N GLU A 103 -12.57 4.50 -6.32
CA GLU A 103 -13.12 3.50 -7.23
C GLU A 103 -12.63 2.08 -6.89
N ILE A 104 -11.51 1.91 -6.17
CA ILE A 104 -10.94 0.58 -5.83
C ILE A 104 -11.85 -0.31 -4.96
N PRO A 105 -12.58 0.21 -3.95
CA PRO A 105 -13.53 -0.60 -3.18
C PRO A 105 -14.75 -1.03 -4.01
N VAL A 106 -14.99 -0.37 -5.15
CA VAL A 106 -16.21 -0.47 -5.96
C VAL A 106 -15.89 -1.27 -7.22
N ASP A 107 -16.21 -2.56 -7.21
CA ASP A 107 -16.49 -3.30 -8.45
C ASP A 107 -15.41 -3.50 -9.52
N ILE A 108 -14.12 -3.63 -9.16
CA ILE A 108 -13.17 -4.21 -10.14
C ILE A 108 -13.53 -5.67 -10.53
N TYR A 109 -14.40 -6.35 -9.75
CA TYR A 109 -14.90 -7.69 -10.07
C TYR A 109 -16.30 -7.70 -10.73
N GLU A 110 -17.13 -6.64 -10.60
CA GLU A 110 -18.42 -6.57 -11.33
C GLU A 110 -18.29 -5.86 -12.69
N LEU A 111 -17.26 -5.02 -12.90
CA LEU A 111 -17.09 -4.27 -14.15
C LEU A 111 -16.36 -5.02 -15.27
N GLY A 112 -15.85 -6.23 -15.03
CA GLY A 112 -15.25 -7.07 -16.07
C GLY A 112 -14.08 -6.43 -16.82
N LEU A 113 -13.35 -5.52 -16.19
CA LEU A 113 -12.22 -4.80 -16.78
C LEU A 113 -10.87 -5.51 -16.61
N ILE A 114 -10.89 -6.79 -16.25
CA ILE A 114 -9.78 -7.75 -16.39
C ILE A 114 -10.32 -9.14 -16.71
#